data_AF-A0A534SXE3-F1
#
_entry.id   AF-A0A534SXE3-F1
#
_cell.length_a   1.000
_cell.length_b   1.000
_cell.length_c   1.000
_cell.angle_alpha   90.00
_cell.angle_beta   90.00
_cell.angle_gamma   90.00
#
_symmetry.space_group_name_H-M   'P 1'
#
loop_
_entity.id
_entity.type
_entity.pdbx_description
1 polymer ?
#
loop_
_entity_poly.entity_id
_entity_poly.type
_entity_poly.pdbx_seq_one_letter_code
_entity_poly.pdbx_strand_id
1 'polypeptide(L)'
;MIPGAFVEQGLVLEIWAYDRRTNQLEDRVGLDISEARLDPYVGLDWLFGTELGLTLDPVLAAGPNRRAVFYDSTDVPFIANWTPLVFARDIDAVVDAADAAVRNHNVFLGGHSMGTTFTARYASTDFDLSGAGPARPGYAKLRGLVLLEGGGGTTAGAPLTDDTLDRMIAKFDGGLYGAVKDPSSPGRCVDGTTACAIDTEATDCAGQVPPKCTLTGAAYSVTRIGSINILNPRIVAASEPSAIQGAYDPDGGENIIQADQGTPGNNAIAKVSDLNGLALLGGPSTVEGGIGSFVDDDGAVSSLAFFVATSVGAPGPMVNGLLTWQDITEGPLPPSVLPNNGPPPTALPAPVWGQEKEVTKFTRLLDAFFAGDTNFTDWYYPSSGLSVTSVAGQCSNASGGTCTVGNVGAPCGGSGQTQATADAQCSQAISLDSTALSVGRGRRDIENLTQAANVDIPVISFVGSNGLARVPGAMVPFGTSLHRCTAPSCDGVTDRVVDASTPNPAFPTLGGVAGGFEVYVSEGFAHVDVVTAEDGPDNNVIGPLAAFLERNAQ
;
A
#
# COMPACT_ATOMS: atom_id res chain seq x y z
N MET A 1 -17.02 0.96 -11.54
CA MET A 1 -17.92 1.46 -10.47
C MET A 1 -17.95 2.97 -10.41
N ILE A 2 -16.86 3.65 -10.02
CA ILE A 2 -16.76 5.13 -9.98
C ILE A 2 -17.35 5.75 -11.28
N PRO A 3 -16.91 5.39 -12.50
CA PRO A 3 -17.43 6.00 -13.72
C PRO A 3 -18.96 5.93 -13.92
N GLY A 4 -19.61 4.83 -13.54
CA GLY A 4 -21.05 4.64 -13.74
C GLY A 4 -21.88 5.54 -12.85
N ALA A 5 -21.53 5.63 -11.57
CA ALA A 5 -22.24 6.47 -10.61
C ALA A 5 -22.07 7.98 -10.89
N PHE A 6 -20.89 8.42 -11.33
CA PHE A 6 -20.69 9.83 -11.71
C PHE A 6 -21.52 10.23 -12.93
N VAL A 7 -21.71 9.31 -13.89
CA VAL A 7 -22.60 9.53 -15.03
C VAL A 7 -24.05 9.71 -14.58
N GLU A 8 -24.54 8.89 -13.63
CA GLU A 8 -25.88 9.03 -13.07
C GLU A 8 -26.11 10.37 -12.36
N GLN A 9 -25.04 10.95 -11.80
CA GLN A 9 -25.05 12.26 -11.13
C GLN A 9 -24.73 13.42 -12.07
N GLY A 10 -24.59 13.18 -13.38
CA GLY A 10 -24.36 14.23 -14.39
C GLY A 10 -22.95 14.83 -14.37
N LEU A 11 -21.99 14.17 -13.71
CA LEU A 11 -20.59 14.56 -13.70
C LEU A 11 -19.82 13.89 -14.86
N VAL A 12 -18.95 14.65 -15.50
CA VAL A 12 -17.96 14.09 -16.44
C VAL A 12 -16.65 13.94 -15.66
N LEU A 13 -16.33 12.70 -15.32
CA LEU A 13 -15.10 12.35 -14.60
C LEU A 13 -14.12 11.67 -15.55
N GLU A 14 -12.88 12.13 -15.53
CA GLU A 14 -11.75 11.44 -16.14
C GLU A 14 -10.83 10.94 -15.01
N ILE A 15 -10.50 9.67 -15.02
CA ILE A 15 -9.68 9.03 -13.98
C ILE A 15 -8.30 8.78 -14.56
N TRP A 16 -7.30 9.35 -13.92
CA TRP A 16 -5.90 9.16 -14.25
C TRP A 16 -5.26 8.32 -13.15
N ALA A 17 -4.55 7.27 -13.52
CA ALA A 17 -3.80 6.45 -12.59
C ALA A 17 -2.32 6.83 -12.65
N TYR A 18 -1.68 6.90 -11.49
CA TYR A 18 -0.23 6.92 -11.39
C TYR A 18 0.27 5.48 -11.36
N ASP A 19 0.93 5.07 -12.43
CA ASP A 19 1.64 3.79 -12.51
C ASP A 19 3.03 3.90 -11.88
N ARG A 20 3.35 3.02 -10.93
CA ARG A 20 4.64 3.09 -10.23
C ARG A 20 5.77 2.68 -11.15
N ARG A 21 6.94 3.30 -10.99
CA ARG A 21 8.17 2.91 -11.73
C ARG A 21 8.52 1.42 -11.61
N THR A 22 8.14 0.80 -10.49
CA THR A 22 8.34 -0.62 -10.19
C THR A 22 7.58 -1.53 -11.14
N ASN A 23 6.50 -1.06 -11.74
CA ASN A 23 5.62 -1.86 -12.58
C ASN A 23 6.27 -2.08 -13.95
N GLN A 24 7.17 -1.18 -14.35
CA GLN A 24 8.04 -1.34 -15.52
C GLN A 24 9.09 -2.46 -15.37
N LEU A 25 9.20 -3.07 -14.17
CA LEU A 25 10.03 -4.26 -13.93
C LEU A 25 9.24 -5.55 -14.08
N GLU A 26 7.91 -5.47 -14.16
CA GLU A 26 7.04 -6.62 -14.39
C GLU A 26 7.17 -7.03 -15.86
N ASP A 27 7.53 -8.30 -16.09
CA ASP A 27 7.67 -8.84 -17.43
C ASP A 27 6.35 -9.45 -17.92
N ARG A 28 5.47 -8.56 -18.39
CA ARG A 28 4.06 -8.88 -18.64
C ARG A 28 3.74 -9.33 -20.06
N VAL A 29 4.70 -9.26 -20.99
CA VAL A 29 4.46 -9.52 -22.42
C VAL A 29 3.73 -10.85 -22.69
N GLY A 30 4.07 -11.93 -21.99
CA GLY A 30 3.36 -13.21 -22.15
C GLY A 30 2.01 -13.27 -21.43
N LEU A 31 1.83 -12.49 -20.37
CA LEU A 31 0.54 -12.30 -19.68
C LEU A 31 -0.42 -11.50 -20.55
N ASP A 32 0.01 -10.44 -21.24
CA ASP A 32 -0.83 -9.69 -22.18
C ASP A 32 -1.32 -10.58 -23.34
N ILE A 33 -0.45 -11.49 -23.81
CA ILE A 33 -0.76 -12.50 -24.83
C ILE A 33 -1.79 -13.53 -24.31
N SER A 34 -1.68 -13.91 -23.04
CA SER A 34 -2.57 -14.83 -22.32
C SER A 34 -3.94 -14.19 -22.10
N GLU A 35 -3.99 -12.94 -21.60
CA GLU A 35 -5.19 -12.12 -21.45
C GLU A 35 -5.91 -11.96 -22.79
N ALA A 36 -5.21 -11.51 -23.84
CA ALA A 36 -5.82 -11.27 -25.15
C ALA A 36 -6.43 -12.53 -25.80
N ARG A 37 -6.06 -13.72 -25.32
CA ARG A 37 -6.60 -15.01 -25.76
C ARG A 37 -7.58 -15.62 -24.77
N LEU A 38 -7.66 -15.09 -23.55
CA LEU A 38 -8.27 -15.74 -22.39
C LEU A 38 -7.78 -17.19 -22.24
N ASP A 39 -6.46 -17.40 -22.38
CA ASP A 39 -5.84 -18.71 -22.29
C ASP A 39 -4.84 -18.75 -21.12
N PRO A 40 -5.22 -19.31 -19.96
CA PRO A 40 -4.39 -19.30 -18.76
C PRO A 40 -3.17 -20.22 -18.88
N TYR A 41 -3.17 -21.20 -19.80
CA TYR A 41 -2.01 -22.08 -20.01
C TYR A 41 -0.84 -21.33 -20.64
N VAL A 42 -1.12 -20.32 -21.48
CA VAL A 42 -0.08 -19.41 -22.00
C VAL A 42 0.57 -18.63 -20.85
N GLY A 43 -0.23 -18.11 -19.91
CA GLY A 43 0.27 -17.41 -18.72
C GLY A 43 1.07 -18.33 -17.81
N LEU A 44 0.61 -19.56 -17.57
CA LEU A 44 1.33 -20.56 -16.78
C LEU A 44 2.68 -20.92 -17.41
N ASP A 45 2.74 -21.18 -18.73
CA ASP A 45 4.00 -21.47 -19.42
C ASP A 45 4.93 -20.26 -19.44
N TRP A 46 4.39 -19.06 -19.63
CA TRP A 46 5.16 -17.81 -19.57
C TRP A 46 5.87 -17.64 -18.23
N LEU A 47 5.15 -17.83 -17.11
CA LEU A 47 5.69 -17.59 -15.78
C LEU A 47 6.54 -18.75 -15.25
N PHE A 48 6.10 -19.99 -15.42
CA PHE A 48 6.64 -21.17 -14.70
C PHE A 48 6.92 -22.38 -15.60
N GLY A 49 6.82 -22.24 -16.91
CA GLY A 49 6.98 -23.37 -17.83
C GLY A 49 8.35 -24.04 -17.78
N THR A 50 9.41 -23.33 -17.34
CA THR A 50 10.73 -23.92 -17.15
C THR A 50 10.74 -24.90 -15.97
N GLU A 51 10.24 -24.47 -14.81
CA GLU A 51 10.11 -25.27 -13.59
C GLU A 51 9.18 -26.47 -13.78
N LEU A 52 8.17 -26.32 -14.64
CA LEU A 52 7.19 -27.34 -15.00
C LEU A 52 7.65 -28.27 -16.14
N GLY A 53 8.80 -27.99 -16.78
CA GLY A 53 9.32 -28.77 -17.90
C GLY A 53 8.47 -28.71 -19.18
N LEU A 54 7.70 -27.64 -19.35
CA LEU A 54 6.85 -27.42 -20.52
C LEU A 54 7.69 -27.09 -21.76
N THR A 55 7.20 -27.49 -22.93
CA THR A 55 7.68 -26.93 -24.19
C THR A 55 7.12 -25.52 -24.33
N LEU A 56 7.94 -24.56 -24.77
CA LEU A 56 7.49 -23.18 -24.97
C LEU A 56 6.29 -23.16 -25.93
N ASP A 57 5.19 -22.55 -25.48
CA ASP A 57 3.96 -22.44 -26.23
C ASP A 57 4.22 -21.83 -27.61
N PRO A 58 3.63 -22.36 -28.71
CA PRO A 58 3.86 -21.84 -30.05
C PRO A 58 3.59 -20.33 -30.20
N VAL A 59 2.64 -19.79 -29.44
CA VAL A 59 2.34 -18.35 -29.44
C VAL A 59 3.44 -17.56 -28.77
N LEU A 60 3.97 -18.04 -27.64
CA LEU A 60 5.12 -17.41 -26.98
C LEU A 60 6.37 -17.52 -27.86
N ALA A 61 6.57 -18.66 -28.52
CA ALA A 61 7.66 -18.87 -29.48
C ALA A 61 7.57 -17.94 -30.70
N ALA A 62 6.35 -17.68 -31.19
CA ALA A 62 6.11 -16.76 -32.31
C ALA A 62 6.18 -15.27 -31.91
N GLY A 63 5.94 -14.96 -30.64
CA GLY A 63 6.00 -13.62 -30.07
C GLY A 63 7.35 -13.33 -29.40
N PRO A 64 7.42 -13.25 -28.05
CA PRO A 64 8.65 -12.89 -27.33
C PRO A 64 9.78 -13.92 -27.47
N ASN A 65 9.47 -15.16 -27.87
CA ASN A 65 10.39 -16.30 -28.01
C ASN A 65 11.25 -16.55 -26.77
N ARG A 66 10.65 -16.38 -25.58
CA ARG A 66 11.23 -16.58 -24.26
C ARG A 66 10.12 -16.75 -23.22
N ARG A 67 10.52 -16.95 -21.95
CA ARG A 67 9.65 -16.89 -20.76
C ARG A 67 9.91 -15.63 -19.96
N ALA A 68 9.10 -15.41 -18.92
CA ALA A 68 9.20 -14.30 -18.00
C ALA A 68 10.57 -14.21 -17.32
N VAL A 69 11.01 -12.99 -17.07
CA VAL A 69 12.18 -12.67 -16.25
C VAL A 69 11.70 -12.07 -14.94
N PHE A 70 12.09 -12.70 -13.82
CA PHE A 70 11.93 -12.13 -12.48
C PHE A 70 13.29 -11.63 -12.00
N TYR A 71 13.31 -10.40 -11.49
CA TYR A 71 14.51 -9.80 -10.92
C TYR A 71 14.61 -10.07 -9.42
N ASP A 72 15.81 -10.41 -8.95
CA ASP A 72 16.14 -10.45 -7.53
C ASP A 72 16.57 -9.07 -7.02
N SER A 73 16.63 -8.89 -5.70
CA SER A 73 17.02 -7.61 -5.09
C SER A 73 18.37 -7.06 -5.59
N THR A 74 19.35 -7.93 -5.85
CA THR A 74 20.69 -7.53 -6.32
C THR A 74 20.73 -7.17 -7.81
N ASP A 75 19.70 -7.53 -8.58
CA ASP A 75 19.53 -7.14 -9.99
C ASP A 75 19.00 -5.71 -10.10
N VAL A 76 18.19 -5.28 -9.13
CA VAL A 76 17.51 -3.97 -9.12
C VAL A 76 17.87 -3.08 -7.91
N PRO A 77 19.17 -2.94 -7.54
CA PRO A 77 19.58 -2.14 -6.38
C PRO A 77 19.24 -0.65 -6.54
N PHE A 78 19.04 -0.18 -7.78
CA PHE A 78 18.71 1.21 -8.08
C PHE A 78 17.34 1.63 -7.52
N ILE A 79 16.45 0.68 -7.21
CA ILE A 79 15.16 0.96 -6.55
C ILE A 79 15.36 1.59 -5.17
N ALA A 80 16.50 1.35 -4.51
CA ALA A 80 16.87 2.03 -3.26
C ALA A 80 16.84 3.56 -3.37
N ASN A 81 17.01 4.11 -4.58
CA ASN A 81 16.99 5.54 -4.84
C ASN A 81 15.59 6.09 -5.17
N TRP A 82 14.56 5.24 -5.23
CA TRP A 82 13.18 5.67 -5.44
C TRP A 82 12.58 6.05 -4.08
N THR A 83 12.96 7.23 -3.58
CA THR A 83 12.47 7.80 -2.33
C THR A 83 11.01 8.26 -2.44
N PRO A 84 10.31 8.51 -1.33
CA PRO A 84 8.97 9.09 -1.37
C PRO A 84 8.87 10.40 -2.19
N LEU A 85 9.94 11.21 -2.24
CA LEU A 85 10.00 12.40 -3.10
C LEU A 85 9.99 12.06 -4.59
N VAL A 86 10.61 10.95 -5.01
CA VAL A 86 10.52 10.47 -6.40
C VAL A 86 9.06 10.16 -6.74
N PHE A 87 8.34 9.47 -5.85
CA PHE A 87 6.91 9.21 -6.03
C PHE A 87 6.08 10.50 -6.09
N ALA A 88 6.37 11.48 -5.23
CA ALA A 88 5.70 12.79 -5.28
C ALA A 88 5.93 13.51 -6.62
N ARG A 89 7.14 13.41 -7.20
CA ARG A 89 7.45 14.01 -8.52
C ARG A 89 6.79 13.27 -9.67
N ASP A 90 6.62 11.96 -9.57
CA ASP A 90 5.91 11.19 -10.59
C ASP A 90 4.40 11.50 -10.54
N ILE A 91 3.83 11.61 -9.35
CA ILE A 91 2.45 12.11 -9.14
C ILE A 91 2.32 13.54 -9.69
N ASP A 92 3.31 14.41 -9.48
CA ASP A 92 3.31 15.79 -10.01
C ASP A 92 3.20 15.83 -11.53
N ALA A 93 3.90 14.94 -12.23
CA ALA A 93 3.81 14.82 -13.68
C ALA A 93 2.42 14.38 -14.16
N VAL A 94 1.77 13.46 -13.44
CA VAL A 94 0.40 13.02 -13.73
C VAL A 94 -0.60 14.14 -13.43
N VAL A 95 -0.42 14.86 -12.32
CA VAL A 95 -1.26 16.01 -11.97
C VAL A 95 -1.14 17.12 -13.02
N ASP A 96 0.07 17.44 -13.49
CA ASP A 96 0.27 18.42 -14.55
C ASP A 96 -0.38 17.99 -15.88
N ALA A 97 -0.31 16.71 -16.21
CA ALA A 97 -0.96 16.17 -17.40
C ALA A 97 -2.50 16.21 -17.30
N ALA A 98 -3.06 15.84 -16.14
CA ALA A 98 -4.48 15.92 -15.86
C ALA A 98 -4.97 17.38 -15.88
N ASP A 99 -4.22 18.31 -15.27
CA ASP A 99 -4.53 19.74 -15.26
C ASP A 99 -4.63 20.32 -16.67
N ALA A 100 -3.73 19.90 -17.57
CA ALA A 100 -3.76 20.31 -18.97
C ALA A 100 -4.95 19.76 -19.76
N ALA A 101 -5.56 18.65 -19.32
CA ALA A 101 -6.70 18.00 -19.98
C ALA A 101 -8.05 18.54 -19.48
N VAL A 102 -8.13 18.94 -18.20
CA VAL A 102 -9.39 19.36 -17.58
C VAL A 102 -9.72 20.84 -17.80
N ARG A 103 -10.99 21.18 -17.60
CA ARG A 103 -11.45 22.58 -17.54
C ARG A 103 -11.30 23.13 -16.12
N ASN A 104 -11.02 24.42 -16.00
CA ASN A 104 -11.02 25.18 -14.74
C ASN A 104 -10.06 24.64 -13.67
N HIS A 105 -9.05 23.86 -14.05
CA HIS A 105 -8.09 23.25 -13.14
C HIS A 105 -8.78 22.40 -12.04
N ASN A 106 -9.83 21.66 -12.42
CA ASN A 106 -10.59 20.79 -11.52
C ASN A 106 -9.89 19.43 -11.34
N VAL A 107 -8.71 19.45 -10.70
CA VAL A 107 -7.93 18.25 -10.40
C VAL A 107 -8.09 17.86 -8.93
N PHE A 108 -8.40 16.59 -8.68
CA PHE A 108 -8.49 16.00 -7.34
C PHE A 108 -7.49 14.85 -7.25
N LEU A 109 -6.79 14.74 -6.12
CA LEU A 109 -5.85 13.65 -5.91
C LEU A 109 -6.39 12.68 -4.86
N GLY A 110 -6.51 11.41 -5.25
CA GLY A 110 -6.99 10.35 -4.38
C GLY A 110 -5.99 9.22 -4.22
N GLY A 111 -6.05 8.52 -3.10
CA GLY A 111 -5.27 7.30 -2.91
C GLY A 111 -5.92 6.35 -1.90
N HIS A 112 -5.76 5.05 -2.13
CA HIS A 112 -6.20 3.99 -1.22
C HIS A 112 -5.06 3.46 -0.37
N SER A 113 -5.31 3.12 0.89
CA SER A 113 -4.31 2.53 1.79
C SER A 113 -3.06 3.41 1.91
N MET A 114 -1.87 2.89 1.59
CA MET A 114 -0.63 3.67 1.51
C MET A 114 -0.69 4.80 0.46
N GLY A 115 -1.57 4.69 -0.54
CA GLY A 115 -1.92 5.77 -1.45
C GLY A 115 -2.39 7.03 -0.72
N THR A 116 -3.07 6.92 0.42
CA THR A 116 -3.43 8.09 1.26
C THR A 116 -2.21 8.85 1.74
N THR A 117 -1.14 8.12 2.08
CA THR A 117 0.14 8.71 2.49
C THR A 117 0.84 9.38 1.32
N PHE A 118 0.82 8.80 0.12
CA PHE A 118 1.35 9.46 -1.06
C PHE A 118 0.57 10.73 -1.41
N THR A 119 -0.77 10.68 -1.35
CA THR A 119 -1.64 11.85 -1.55
C THR A 119 -1.33 12.97 -0.55
N ALA A 120 -1.21 12.63 0.73
CA ALA A 120 -0.87 13.59 1.79
C ALA A 120 0.55 14.16 1.63
N ARG A 121 1.52 13.31 1.28
CA ARG A 121 2.91 13.73 1.03
C ARG A 121 3.00 14.64 -0.19
N TYR A 122 2.36 14.30 -1.29
CA TYR A 122 2.29 15.14 -2.48
C TYR A 122 1.76 16.53 -2.13
N ALA A 123 0.60 16.61 -1.46
CA ALA A 123 0.01 17.87 -1.04
C ALA A 123 0.95 18.71 -0.15
N SER A 124 1.70 18.03 0.73
CA SER A 124 2.63 18.65 1.66
C SER A 124 4.01 18.96 1.06
N THR A 125 4.30 18.50 -0.15
CA THR A 125 5.60 18.67 -0.81
C THR A 125 5.75 20.10 -1.32
N ASP A 126 6.88 20.72 -1.02
CA ASP A 126 7.36 21.90 -1.73
C ASP A 126 8.26 21.45 -2.90
N PHE A 127 7.79 21.66 -4.12
CA PHE A 127 8.54 21.31 -5.31
C PHE A 127 9.68 22.29 -5.63
N ASP A 128 9.86 23.41 -4.90
CA ASP A 128 11.12 24.15 -4.94
C ASP A 128 12.25 23.42 -4.20
N LEU A 129 12.77 22.38 -4.84
CA LEU A 129 13.87 21.57 -4.31
C LEU A 129 15.20 22.34 -4.25
N SER A 130 15.31 23.47 -4.96
CA SER A 130 16.48 24.34 -4.88
C SER A 130 16.49 25.16 -3.59
N GLY A 131 15.30 25.46 -3.04
CA GLY A 131 15.08 26.42 -1.97
C GLY A 131 15.42 27.86 -2.34
N ALA A 132 15.59 28.14 -3.64
CA ALA A 132 15.89 29.45 -4.19
C ALA A 132 14.63 30.01 -4.86
N GLY A 133 13.63 30.36 -4.06
CA GLY A 133 12.39 30.91 -4.58
C GLY A 133 11.24 30.85 -3.60
N PRO A 134 10.04 31.31 -4.03
CA PRO A 134 8.82 30.99 -3.32
C PRO A 134 8.57 29.48 -3.37
N ALA A 135 7.93 28.97 -2.31
CA ALA A 135 7.47 27.58 -2.28
C ALA A 135 6.60 27.27 -3.49
N ARG A 136 6.65 26.01 -3.95
CA ARG A 136 5.77 25.44 -4.97
C ARG A 136 5.01 24.25 -4.39
N PRO A 137 3.98 24.49 -3.55
CA PRO A 137 3.30 23.41 -2.85
C PRO A 137 2.50 22.53 -3.80
N GLY A 138 2.53 21.21 -3.60
CA GLY A 138 1.72 20.28 -4.40
C GLY A 138 0.21 20.53 -4.25
N TYR A 139 -0.26 20.90 -3.05
CA TYR A 139 -1.68 21.18 -2.82
C TYR A 139 -2.22 22.35 -3.66
N ALA A 140 -1.35 23.28 -4.09
CA ALA A 140 -1.75 24.44 -4.87
C ALA A 140 -2.23 24.07 -6.29
N LYS A 141 -1.94 22.84 -6.74
CA LYS A 141 -2.39 22.29 -8.03
C LYS A 141 -3.71 21.51 -7.93
N LEU A 142 -4.29 21.41 -6.72
CA LEU A 142 -5.43 20.53 -6.45
C LEU A 142 -6.64 21.30 -5.94
N ARG A 143 -7.83 20.76 -6.19
CA ARG A 143 -9.12 21.23 -5.64
C ARG A 143 -9.57 20.47 -4.41
N GLY A 144 -9.00 19.30 -4.15
CA GLY A 144 -9.26 18.54 -2.94
C GLY A 144 -8.50 17.22 -2.91
N LEU A 145 -8.46 16.61 -1.72
CA LEU A 145 -7.85 15.31 -1.47
C LEU A 145 -8.92 14.27 -1.15
N VAL A 146 -8.73 13.05 -1.66
CA VAL A 146 -9.59 11.89 -1.41
C VAL A 146 -8.79 10.78 -0.75
N LEU A 147 -9.08 10.47 0.51
CA LEU A 147 -8.38 9.41 1.25
C LEU A 147 -9.30 8.19 1.38
N LEU A 148 -8.87 7.05 0.83
CA LEU A 148 -9.63 5.81 0.88
C LEU A 148 -8.90 4.84 1.81
N GLU A 149 -9.46 4.55 2.98
CA GLU A 149 -8.93 3.54 3.91
C GLU A 149 -7.46 3.74 4.32
N GLY A 150 -7.10 4.96 4.71
CA GLY A 150 -5.76 5.25 5.22
C GLY A 150 -5.66 6.59 5.95
N GLY A 151 -4.68 6.70 6.85
CA GLY A 151 -4.57 7.81 7.80
C GLY A 151 -3.96 9.10 7.25
N GLY A 152 -3.48 9.12 5.99
CA GLY A 152 -2.76 10.25 5.41
C GLY A 152 -1.37 10.44 6.04
N GLY A 153 -1.30 10.98 7.27
CA GLY A 153 -0.06 11.19 8.01
C GLY A 153 -0.22 12.19 9.15
N THR A 154 0.89 12.69 9.69
CA THR A 154 0.89 13.68 10.78
C THR A 154 2.16 14.54 10.77
N THR A 155 2.06 15.77 11.26
CA THR A 155 3.21 16.62 11.63
C THR A 155 3.55 16.51 13.12
N ALA A 156 2.72 15.81 13.91
CA ALA A 156 2.97 15.57 15.32
C ALA A 156 4.00 14.44 15.52
N GLY A 157 4.73 14.48 16.63
CA GLY A 157 5.70 13.47 17.00
C GLY A 157 6.87 14.05 17.78
N ALA A 158 7.75 13.18 18.27
CA ALA A 158 9.02 13.64 18.80
C ALA A 158 9.88 14.22 17.65
N PRO A 159 10.62 15.31 17.89
CA PRO A 159 11.60 15.80 16.92
C PRO A 159 12.56 14.69 16.49
N LEU A 160 12.93 14.66 15.21
CA LEU A 160 13.94 13.74 14.70
C LEU A 160 15.30 14.07 15.34
N THR A 161 16.01 13.04 15.80
CA THR A 161 17.36 13.22 16.34
C THR A 161 18.38 13.41 15.23
N ASP A 162 19.56 13.93 15.58
CA ASP A 162 20.69 13.99 14.64
C ASP A 162 21.11 12.60 14.13
N ASP A 163 21.05 11.56 14.97
CA ASP A 163 21.34 10.18 14.53
C ASP A 163 20.35 9.72 13.45
N THR A 164 19.07 10.01 13.63
CA THR A 164 18.04 9.69 12.64
C THR A 164 18.28 10.43 11.32
N LEU A 165 18.51 11.75 11.39
CA LEU A 165 18.75 12.58 10.20
C LEU A 165 20.01 12.13 9.44
N ASP A 166 21.09 11.85 10.16
CA ASP A 166 22.34 11.35 9.58
C ASP A 166 22.14 9.97 8.93
N ARG A 167 21.32 9.08 9.50
CA ARG A 167 21.02 7.77 8.88
C ARG A 167 20.16 7.88 7.63
N MET A 168 19.17 8.78 7.62
CA MET A 168 18.37 9.06 6.41
C MET A 168 19.28 9.56 5.28
N ILE A 169 20.23 10.44 5.62
CA ILE A 169 21.25 10.93 4.69
C ILE A 169 22.15 9.80 4.20
N ALA A 170 22.71 8.98 5.09
CA ALA A 170 23.57 7.86 4.72
C ALA A 170 22.87 6.86 3.79
N LYS A 171 21.59 6.56 4.07
CA LYS A 171 20.77 5.70 3.20
C LYS A 171 20.69 6.27 1.79
N PHE A 172 20.33 7.54 1.67
CA PHE A 172 20.15 8.21 0.38
C PHE A 172 21.45 8.38 -0.41
N ASP A 173 22.54 8.78 0.25
CA ASP A 173 23.80 9.15 -0.41
C ASP A 173 24.59 7.94 -0.96
N GLY A 174 24.11 6.71 -0.75
CA GLY A 174 24.67 5.50 -1.34
C GLY A 174 24.62 4.27 -0.45
N GLY A 175 24.46 4.45 0.87
CA GLY A 175 24.45 3.37 1.84
C GLY A 175 23.38 2.32 1.54
N LEU A 176 22.14 2.73 1.24
CA LEU A 176 21.06 1.78 0.97
C LEU A 176 21.28 1.05 -0.36
N TYR A 177 21.69 1.76 -1.41
CA TYR A 177 22.03 1.15 -2.70
C TYR A 177 23.11 0.07 -2.54
N GLY A 178 24.19 0.39 -1.84
CA GLY A 178 25.28 -0.54 -1.58
C GLY A 178 24.83 -1.76 -0.78
N ALA A 179 24.06 -1.52 0.27
CA ALA A 179 23.56 -2.55 1.18
C ALA A 179 22.60 -3.53 0.47
N VAL A 180 21.84 -3.04 -0.52
CA VAL A 180 21.01 -3.89 -1.40
C VAL A 180 21.85 -4.62 -2.45
N LYS A 181 22.82 -3.94 -3.07
CA LYS A 181 23.63 -4.50 -4.17
C LYS A 181 24.55 -5.62 -3.69
N ASP A 182 25.10 -5.50 -2.49
CA ASP A 182 26.03 -6.46 -1.94
C ASP A 182 25.65 -6.86 -0.50
N PRO A 183 24.78 -7.88 -0.35
CA PRO A 183 24.31 -8.32 0.96
C PRO A 183 25.33 -9.18 1.72
N SER A 184 26.60 -9.24 1.28
CA SER A 184 27.65 -10.07 1.90
C SER A 184 28.12 -9.59 3.29
N SER A 185 27.70 -8.41 3.73
CA SER A 185 27.94 -7.95 5.11
C SER A 185 26.66 -7.41 5.77
N PRO A 186 26.67 -7.16 7.09
CA PRO A 186 25.52 -6.61 7.81
C PRO A 186 25.04 -5.25 7.32
N GLY A 187 25.89 -4.46 6.65
CA GLY A 187 25.53 -3.16 6.12
C GLY A 187 26.63 -2.48 5.29
N ARG A 188 26.31 -1.31 4.75
CA ARG A 188 27.25 -0.45 4.03
C ARG A 188 27.29 0.96 4.62
N CYS A 189 28.47 1.54 4.67
CA CYS A 189 28.63 2.96 4.95
C CYS A 189 28.07 3.81 3.80
N VAL A 190 28.04 5.13 3.98
CA VAL A 190 27.45 6.06 3.02
C VAL A 190 28.05 5.97 1.61
N ASP A 191 29.32 5.58 1.46
CA ASP A 191 29.94 5.33 0.15
C ASP A 191 29.37 4.14 -0.64
N GLY A 192 28.48 3.35 -0.02
CA GLY A 192 27.85 2.18 -0.62
C GLY A 192 28.77 0.98 -0.85
N THR A 193 30.02 1.02 -0.40
CA THR A 193 31.03 -0.03 -0.67
C THR A 193 31.74 -0.53 0.57
N THR A 194 31.99 0.34 1.54
CA THR A 194 32.64 -0.01 2.81
C THR A 194 31.67 -0.82 3.67
N ALA A 195 32.04 -2.06 3.98
CA ALA A 195 31.29 -2.93 4.85
C ALA A 195 31.27 -2.37 6.29
N CYS A 196 30.14 -2.46 6.96
CA CYS A 196 30.00 -2.02 8.34
C CYS A 196 29.02 -2.87 9.15
N ALA A 197 29.02 -2.67 10.46
CA ALA A 197 27.93 -3.03 11.35
C ALA A 197 27.59 -1.86 12.29
N ILE A 198 26.40 -1.86 12.86
CA ILE A 198 25.91 -0.76 13.72
C ILE A 198 26.78 -0.59 14.98
N ASP A 199 27.26 -1.69 15.56
CA ASP A 199 28.12 -1.71 16.74
C ASP A 199 29.55 -1.20 16.46
N THR A 200 30.02 -1.31 15.22
CA THR A 200 31.36 -0.89 14.78
C THR A 200 31.36 0.33 13.86
N GLU A 201 30.20 0.96 13.59
CA GLU A 201 30.04 2.03 12.58
C GLU A 201 30.98 3.23 12.81
N ALA A 202 31.30 3.53 14.08
CA ALA A 202 32.22 4.61 14.44
C ALA A 202 33.65 4.40 13.92
N THR A 203 34.05 3.13 13.71
CA THR A 203 35.34 2.77 13.13
C THR A 203 35.21 2.45 11.65
N ASP A 204 34.21 1.65 11.27
CA ASP A 204 34.02 1.19 9.89
C ASP A 204 33.76 2.36 8.93
N CYS A 205 32.91 3.30 9.35
CA CYS A 205 32.54 4.47 8.55
C CYS A 205 33.35 5.72 8.92
N ALA A 206 34.48 5.55 9.61
CA ALA A 206 35.32 6.67 10.02
C ALA A 206 35.81 7.48 8.80
N GLY A 207 35.66 8.80 8.88
CA GLY A 207 36.03 9.72 7.79
C GLY A 207 34.97 9.88 6.71
N GLN A 208 33.86 9.16 6.77
CA GLN A 208 32.71 9.38 5.90
C GLN A 208 31.71 10.35 6.55
N VAL A 209 30.92 11.04 5.73
CA VAL A 209 29.92 12.01 6.21
C VAL A 209 28.57 11.72 5.57
N PRO A 210 27.55 11.33 6.37
CA PRO A 210 27.63 10.99 7.79
C PRO A 210 28.29 9.61 8.02
N PRO A 211 29.01 9.42 9.14
CA PRO A 211 29.70 8.16 9.45
C PRO A 211 28.71 7.13 10.03
N LYS A 212 27.76 6.68 9.20
CA LYS A 212 26.66 5.82 9.61
C LYS A 212 26.58 4.55 8.78
N CYS A 213 26.30 3.45 9.46
CA CYS A 213 26.06 2.17 8.82
C CYS A 213 24.59 2.06 8.38
N THR A 214 24.37 1.75 7.10
CA THR A 214 23.06 1.38 6.56
C THR A 214 22.97 -0.13 6.49
N LEU A 215 22.00 -0.71 7.21
CA LEU A 215 21.83 -2.16 7.25
C LEU A 215 21.43 -2.74 5.89
N THR A 216 21.92 -3.94 5.60
CA THR A 216 21.54 -4.75 4.46
C THR A 216 20.04 -5.03 4.46
N GLY A 217 19.41 -4.88 3.29
CA GLY A 217 17.99 -5.08 3.08
C GLY A 217 17.69 -5.49 1.64
N ALA A 218 16.43 -5.81 1.37
CA ALA A 218 15.97 -6.13 0.02
C ALA A 218 15.75 -4.84 -0.80
N ALA A 219 15.81 -4.93 -2.13
CA ALA A 219 15.45 -3.83 -3.03
C ALA A 219 13.95 -3.56 -3.01
N TYR A 220 13.17 -4.59 -2.67
CA TYR A 220 11.74 -4.52 -2.55
C TYR A 220 11.22 -5.37 -1.38
N SER A 221 10.06 -5.00 -0.85
CA SER A 221 9.45 -5.75 0.25
C SER A 221 9.02 -7.14 -0.20
N VAL A 222 9.27 -8.12 0.65
CA VAL A 222 8.73 -9.48 0.56
C VAL A 222 8.14 -9.83 1.92
N THR A 223 6.93 -10.39 1.95
CA THR A 223 6.29 -10.78 3.22
C THR A 223 6.50 -12.25 3.47
N ARG A 224 6.93 -12.58 4.70
CA ARG A 224 7.23 -13.94 5.12
C ARG A 224 6.54 -14.29 6.44
N ILE A 225 6.10 -15.54 6.58
CA ILE A 225 5.73 -16.15 7.86
C ILE A 225 6.82 -17.16 8.20
N GLY A 226 7.66 -16.84 9.19
CA GLY A 226 8.86 -17.63 9.46
C GLY A 226 9.75 -17.73 8.23
N SER A 227 9.94 -18.94 7.70
CA SER A 227 10.73 -19.19 6.48
C SER A 227 9.90 -19.23 5.19
N ILE A 228 8.59 -19.01 5.27
CA ILE A 228 7.66 -19.20 4.15
C ILE A 228 7.35 -17.85 3.52
N ASN A 229 7.59 -17.70 2.21
CA ASN A 229 7.14 -16.53 1.47
C ASN A 229 5.61 -16.58 1.33
N ILE A 230 4.93 -15.51 1.73
CA ILE A 230 3.49 -15.36 1.50
C ILE A 230 3.17 -14.27 0.49
N LEU A 231 4.08 -13.31 0.28
CA LEU A 231 3.99 -12.30 -0.78
C LEU A 231 5.37 -12.01 -1.36
N ASN A 232 5.50 -12.16 -2.68
CA ASN A 232 6.67 -11.84 -3.48
C ASN A 232 6.22 -11.68 -4.96
N PRO A 233 7.06 -11.18 -5.88
CA PRO A 233 6.67 -10.98 -7.28
C PRO A 233 6.04 -12.22 -7.94
N ARG A 234 6.59 -13.41 -7.69
CA ARG A 234 6.10 -14.67 -8.28
C ARG A 234 4.76 -15.12 -7.71
N ILE A 235 4.53 -14.93 -6.41
CA ILE A 235 3.22 -15.22 -5.77
C ILE A 235 2.14 -14.31 -6.36
N VAL A 236 2.44 -13.01 -6.47
CA VAL A 236 1.49 -12.07 -7.06
C VAL A 236 1.22 -12.44 -8.52
N ALA A 237 2.27 -12.75 -9.30
CA ALA A 237 2.12 -13.16 -10.69
C ALA A 237 1.31 -14.44 -10.91
N ALA A 238 1.35 -15.37 -9.96
CA ALA A 238 0.59 -16.61 -10.05
C ALA A 238 -0.94 -16.37 -9.99
N SER A 239 -1.39 -15.20 -9.50
CA SER A 239 -2.81 -14.85 -9.49
C SER A 239 -3.37 -14.58 -10.90
N GLU A 240 -2.56 -14.08 -11.84
CA GLU A 240 -3.02 -13.71 -13.18
C GLU A 240 -3.51 -14.91 -14.01
N PRO A 241 -2.74 -16.01 -14.21
CA PRO A 241 -3.27 -17.17 -14.93
C PRO A 241 -4.46 -17.81 -14.21
N SER A 242 -4.50 -17.75 -12.87
CA SER A 242 -5.67 -18.19 -12.10
C SER A 242 -6.90 -17.33 -12.43
N ALA A 243 -6.76 -16.01 -12.45
CA ALA A 243 -7.84 -15.07 -12.74
C ALA A 243 -8.32 -15.16 -14.20
N ILE A 244 -7.41 -15.37 -15.15
CA ILE A 244 -7.75 -15.62 -16.57
C ILE A 244 -8.59 -16.89 -16.70
N GLN A 245 -8.26 -17.97 -15.99
CA GLN A 245 -9.14 -19.16 -15.92
C GLN A 245 -10.50 -18.78 -15.32
N GLY A 246 -10.50 -18.01 -14.23
CA GLY A 246 -11.71 -17.58 -13.53
C GLY A 246 -12.71 -16.80 -14.39
N ALA A 247 -12.25 -16.15 -15.46
CA ALA A 247 -13.11 -15.43 -16.40
C ALA A 247 -14.15 -16.34 -17.10
N TYR A 248 -13.89 -17.65 -17.20
CA TYR A 248 -14.81 -18.62 -17.82
C TYR A 248 -15.02 -19.92 -17.02
N ASP A 249 -14.17 -20.19 -16.03
CA ASP A 249 -14.25 -21.34 -15.12
C ASP A 249 -13.89 -20.92 -13.68
N PRO A 250 -14.71 -20.08 -13.03
CA PRO A 250 -14.43 -19.56 -11.69
C PRO A 250 -14.48 -20.65 -10.61
N ASP A 251 -15.47 -21.54 -10.70
CA ASP A 251 -15.84 -22.46 -9.62
C ASP A 251 -16.09 -23.91 -10.08
N GLY A 252 -15.59 -24.29 -11.26
CA GLY A 252 -15.78 -25.62 -11.84
C GLY A 252 -14.53 -26.49 -11.78
N GLY A 253 -13.48 -26.07 -12.50
CA GLY A 253 -12.22 -26.79 -12.63
C GLY A 253 -11.21 -26.49 -11.52
N GLU A 254 -10.21 -27.37 -11.41
CA GLU A 254 -9.07 -27.15 -10.50
C GLU A 254 -8.29 -25.92 -10.97
N ASN A 255 -7.90 -25.06 -10.02
CA ASN A 255 -7.11 -23.88 -10.29
C ASN A 255 -5.80 -24.27 -11.01
N ILE A 256 -5.50 -23.61 -12.13
CA ILE A 256 -4.40 -23.93 -13.02
C ILE A 256 -3.03 -23.99 -12.33
N ILE A 257 -2.79 -23.20 -11.27
CA ILE A 257 -1.51 -23.23 -10.54
C ILE A 257 -1.39 -24.47 -9.63
N GLN A 258 -2.49 -25.14 -9.32
CA GLN A 258 -2.59 -26.37 -8.54
C GLN A 258 -2.70 -27.61 -9.44
N ALA A 259 -3.28 -27.45 -10.63
CA ALA A 259 -3.47 -28.53 -11.61
C ALA A 259 -2.14 -29.08 -12.15
N ASP A 260 -2.01 -30.41 -12.14
CA ASP A 260 -0.82 -31.10 -12.64
C ASP A 260 -0.66 -30.96 -14.16
N GLN A 261 0.50 -30.50 -14.59
CA GLN A 261 0.89 -30.40 -15.99
C GLN A 261 1.51 -31.72 -16.46
N GLY A 262 0.63 -32.68 -16.79
CA GLY A 262 1.00 -34.00 -17.31
C GLY A 262 1.14 -35.07 -16.23
N THR A 263 2.30 -35.19 -15.60
CA THR A 263 2.53 -36.24 -14.58
C THR A 263 2.11 -35.78 -13.18
N PRO A 264 1.63 -36.69 -12.30
CA PRO A 264 1.25 -36.34 -10.94
C PRO A 264 2.34 -35.58 -10.15
N GLY A 265 1.95 -34.50 -9.47
CA GLY A 265 2.84 -33.62 -8.70
C GLY A 265 3.67 -32.64 -9.54
N ASN A 266 3.28 -32.39 -10.80
CA ASN A 266 3.91 -31.42 -11.70
C ASN A 266 3.06 -30.16 -11.88
N ASN A 267 2.76 -29.47 -10.77
CA ASN A 267 2.03 -28.20 -10.76
C ASN A 267 2.89 -27.06 -10.19
N ALA A 268 2.45 -25.82 -10.37
CA ALA A 268 3.25 -24.64 -10.04
C ALA A 268 3.54 -24.54 -8.53
N ILE A 269 2.55 -24.80 -7.68
CA ILE A 269 2.74 -24.79 -6.21
C ILE A 269 3.79 -25.82 -5.77
N ALA A 270 3.82 -27.00 -6.40
CA ALA A 270 4.75 -28.07 -6.04
C ALA A 270 6.17 -27.88 -6.63
N LYS A 271 6.31 -27.18 -7.77
CA LYS A 271 7.58 -27.06 -8.50
C LYS A 271 8.28 -25.71 -8.35
N VAL A 272 7.54 -24.65 -8.06
CA VAL A 272 8.09 -23.29 -7.93
C VAL A 272 8.27 -22.98 -6.46
N SER A 273 9.52 -22.95 -5.98
CA SER A 273 9.83 -22.81 -4.55
C SER A 273 9.22 -21.57 -3.90
N ASP A 274 9.05 -20.49 -4.66
CA ASP A 274 8.45 -19.24 -4.19
C ASP A 274 6.95 -19.34 -3.95
N LEU A 275 6.27 -20.32 -4.56
CA LEU A 275 4.83 -20.56 -4.40
C LEU A 275 4.51 -21.55 -3.28
N ASN A 276 5.52 -22.18 -2.66
CA ASN A 276 5.34 -23.17 -1.60
C ASN A 276 4.45 -22.68 -0.45
N GLY A 277 4.46 -21.36 -0.16
CA GLY A 277 3.61 -20.78 0.88
C GLY A 277 2.12 -20.85 0.57
N LEU A 278 1.73 -20.90 -0.71
CA LEU A 278 0.34 -21.06 -1.13
C LEU A 278 -0.22 -22.44 -0.78
N ALA A 279 0.63 -23.45 -0.56
CA ALA A 279 0.18 -24.75 -0.04
C ALA A 279 -0.43 -24.68 1.37
N LEU A 280 -0.21 -23.57 2.11
CA LEU A 280 -0.86 -23.33 3.40
C LEU A 280 -2.34 -22.97 3.27
N LEU A 281 -2.80 -22.57 2.07
CA LEU A 281 -4.20 -22.22 1.80
C LEU A 281 -5.13 -23.44 1.78
N GLY A 282 -4.58 -24.66 1.75
CA GLY A 282 -5.35 -25.89 1.81
C GLY A 282 -5.03 -26.85 0.67
N GLY A 283 -5.98 -27.75 0.40
CA GLY A 283 -5.90 -28.70 -0.71
C GLY A 283 -6.35 -28.11 -2.04
N PRO A 284 -6.53 -28.95 -3.07
CA PRO A 284 -7.05 -28.56 -4.37
C PRO A 284 -8.30 -27.68 -4.27
N SER A 285 -8.33 -26.60 -5.05
CA SER A 285 -9.44 -25.64 -5.07
C SER A 285 -9.82 -25.26 -6.50
N THR A 286 -11.01 -24.67 -6.65
CA THR A 286 -11.36 -23.89 -7.84
C THR A 286 -10.59 -22.57 -7.85
N VAL A 287 -10.76 -21.75 -8.90
CA VAL A 287 -10.14 -20.42 -8.98
C VAL A 287 -10.63 -19.54 -7.83
N GLU A 288 -11.95 -19.42 -7.67
CA GLU A 288 -12.54 -18.62 -6.58
C GLU A 288 -12.21 -19.23 -5.22
N GLY A 289 -12.23 -20.56 -5.08
CA GLY A 289 -11.81 -21.21 -3.83
C GLY A 289 -10.37 -20.89 -3.43
N GLY A 290 -9.46 -20.78 -4.41
CA GLY A 290 -8.05 -20.50 -4.18
C GLY A 290 -7.76 -19.02 -3.92
N ILE A 291 -8.28 -18.12 -4.76
CA ILE A 291 -8.12 -16.67 -4.58
C ILE A 291 -8.88 -16.21 -3.33
N GLY A 292 -10.08 -16.72 -3.10
CA GLY A 292 -10.94 -16.37 -1.96
C GLY A 292 -10.25 -16.70 -0.66
N SER A 293 -9.73 -17.93 -0.52
CA SER A 293 -8.95 -18.34 0.66
C SER A 293 -7.71 -17.46 0.94
N PHE A 294 -7.23 -16.69 -0.05
CA PHE A 294 -6.11 -15.78 0.10
C PHE A 294 -6.52 -14.35 0.48
N VAL A 295 -7.55 -13.78 -0.16
CA VAL A 295 -7.93 -12.36 -0.03
C VAL A 295 -9.02 -12.10 1.00
N ASP A 296 -9.85 -13.10 1.29
CA ASP A 296 -11.02 -13.00 2.16
C ASP A 296 -10.65 -12.51 3.56
N ASP A 297 -11.39 -11.54 4.11
CA ASP A 297 -11.02 -10.87 5.37
C ASP A 297 -11.21 -11.76 6.61
N ASP A 298 -12.01 -12.82 6.51
CA ASP A 298 -12.10 -13.91 7.49
C ASP A 298 -10.94 -14.92 7.41
N GLY A 299 -10.17 -14.87 6.32
CA GLY A 299 -9.08 -15.78 6.03
C GLY A 299 -7.87 -15.65 6.96
N ALA A 300 -7.12 -16.74 7.12
CA ALA A 300 -5.87 -16.73 7.88
C ALA A 300 -4.81 -15.82 7.23
N VAL A 301 -4.81 -15.68 5.90
CA VAL A 301 -3.85 -14.86 5.17
C VAL A 301 -4.13 -13.37 5.32
N SER A 302 -5.38 -12.93 5.20
CA SER A 302 -5.76 -11.52 5.40
C SER A 302 -5.44 -11.02 6.81
N SER A 303 -5.52 -11.89 7.83
CA SER A 303 -5.06 -11.56 9.19
C SER A 303 -3.56 -11.21 9.28
N LEU A 304 -2.75 -11.67 8.32
CA LEU A 304 -1.30 -11.46 8.24
C LEU A 304 -0.91 -10.46 7.14
N ALA A 305 -1.74 -10.36 6.11
CA ALA A 305 -1.60 -9.49 4.95
C ALA A 305 -2.87 -8.65 4.78
N PHE A 306 -3.19 -7.85 5.80
CA PHE A 306 -4.42 -7.05 5.86
C PHE A 306 -4.67 -6.17 4.63
N PHE A 307 -3.63 -5.86 3.86
CA PHE A 307 -3.74 -5.01 2.68
C PHE A 307 -4.46 -5.66 1.50
N VAL A 308 -4.63 -7.00 1.51
CA VAL A 308 -5.50 -7.71 0.54
C VAL A 308 -6.87 -8.06 1.13
N ALA A 309 -7.12 -7.76 2.41
CA ALA A 309 -8.36 -8.12 3.10
C ALA A 309 -9.57 -7.49 2.41
N THR A 310 -10.40 -8.34 1.81
CA THR A 310 -11.57 -7.98 1.01
C THR A 310 -12.71 -8.92 1.39
N SER A 311 -13.90 -8.38 1.61
CA SER A 311 -15.07 -9.19 1.95
C SER A 311 -15.74 -9.68 0.66
N VAL A 312 -15.42 -10.92 0.27
CA VAL A 312 -15.72 -11.54 -1.03
C VAL A 312 -16.56 -12.81 -0.96
N GLY A 313 -17.23 -13.11 0.15
CA GLY A 313 -18.16 -14.23 0.28
C GLY A 313 -17.76 -15.21 1.37
N ALA A 314 -17.70 -16.50 1.04
CA ALA A 314 -17.32 -17.53 2.01
C ALA A 314 -16.75 -18.78 1.34
N PRO A 315 -15.99 -19.62 2.06
CA PRO A 315 -15.66 -20.97 1.59
C PRO A 315 -16.92 -21.79 1.27
N GLY A 316 -16.97 -22.33 0.05
CA GLY A 316 -18.05 -23.18 -0.44
C GLY A 316 -17.87 -24.67 -0.08
N PRO A 317 -18.79 -25.54 -0.53
CA PRO A 317 -18.64 -26.98 -0.34
C PRO A 317 -17.47 -27.57 -1.13
N MET A 318 -16.99 -28.75 -0.72
CA MET A 318 -16.09 -29.53 -1.56
C MET A 318 -16.86 -30.18 -2.71
N VAL A 319 -16.55 -29.83 -3.95
CA VAL A 319 -17.15 -30.41 -5.15
C VAL A 319 -16.06 -31.13 -5.94
N ASN A 320 -16.24 -32.43 -6.20
CA ASN A 320 -15.24 -33.27 -6.87
C ASN A 320 -13.84 -33.26 -6.23
N GLY A 321 -13.75 -32.98 -4.93
CA GLY A 321 -12.48 -32.88 -4.21
C GLY A 321 -11.79 -31.52 -4.32
N LEU A 322 -12.45 -30.52 -4.94
CA LEU A 322 -12.02 -29.14 -5.00
C LEU A 322 -12.81 -28.29 -4.00
N LEU A 323 -12.12 -27.41 -3.26
CA LEU A 323 -12.77 -26.35 -2.49
C LEU A 323 -13.37 -25.33 -3.46
N THR A 324 -14.69 -25.14 -3.39
CA THR A 324 -15.38 -24.08 -4.12
C THR A 324 -15.48 -22.79 -3.30
N TRP A 325 -15.98 -21.71 -3.89
CA TRP A 325 -16.32 -20.48 -3.17
C TRP A 325 -17.83 -20.22 -3.24
N GLN A 326 -18.37 -19.55 -2.23
CA GLN A 326 -19.74 -19.05 -2.22
C GLN A 326 -19.69 -17.54 -2.41
N ASP A 327 -19.94 -17.07 -3.63
CA ASP A 327 -20.02 -15.63 -3.91
C ASP A 327 -21.26 -15.00 -3.25
N ILE A 328 -21.20 -13.68 -3.01
CA ILE A 328 -22.28 -12.93 -2.37
C ILE A 328 -23.60 -12.97 -3.14
N THR A 329 -23.59 -13.40 -4.41
CA THR A 329 -24.78 -13.57 -5.25
C THR A 329 -25.41 -14.95 -5.17
N GLU A 330 -24.77 -15.93 -4.53
CA GLU A 330 -25.13 -17.35 -4.61
C GLU A 330 -26.01 -17.87 -3.46
N GLY A 331 -26.60 -16.94 -2.71
CA GLY A 331 -27.54 -17.25 -1.63
C GLY A 331 -27.13 -16.60 -0.31
N PRO A 332 -27.80 -16.94 0.80
CA PRO A 332 -27.43 -16.40 2.10
C PRO A 332 -26.05 -16.94 2.49
N LEU A 333 -25.16 -16.02 2.87
CA LEU A 333 -23.85 -16.37 3.38
C LEU A 333 -23.96 -16.99 4.79
N PRO A 334 -23.03 -17.86 5.18
CA PRO A 334 -23.01 -18.44 6.52
C PRO A 334 -22.95 -17.34 7.59
N PRO A 335 -23.70 -17.47 8.71
CA PRO A 335 -23.60 -16.48 9.80
C PRO A 335 -22.21 -16.36 10.43
N SER A 336 -21.31 -17.31 10.18
CA SER A 336 -19.94 -17.28 10.65
C SER A 336 -19.07 -16.23 9.96
N VAL A 337 -19.41 -15.83 8.73
CA VAL A 337 -18.73 -14.77 7.96
C VAL A 337 -19.48 -13.43 8.03
N LEU A 338 -20.48 -13.36 8.92
CA LEU A 338 -21.23 -12.15 9.21
C LEU A 338 -21.30 -11.91 10.72
N PRO A 339 -20.19 -11.99 11.48
CA PRO A 339 -20.21 -11.76 12.91
C PRO A 339 -20.63 -10.32 13.24
N ASN A 340 -21.18 -10.14 14.43
CA ASN A 340 -21.36 -8.82 15.01
C ASN A 340 -20.18 -8.54 15.94
N ASN A 341 -19.31 -7.62 15.54
CA ASN A 341 -18.08 -7.25 16.25
C ASN A 341 -18.33 -6.29 17.42
N GLY A 342 -19.60 -6.01 17.74
CA GLY A 342 -20.02 -5.19 18.87
C GLY A 342 -20.22 -3.71 18.53
N PRO A 343 -20.49 -2.88 19.55
CA PRO A 343 -20.81 -1.47 19.36
C PRO A 343 -19.59 -0.65 18.92
N PRO A 344 -19.80 0.59 18.43
CA PRO A 344 -18.72 1.52 18.13
C PRO A 344 -17.77 1.70 19.32
N PRO A 345 -16.44 1.66 19.12
CA PRO A 345 -15.48 1.80 20.19
C PRO A 345 -15.45 3.24 20.72
N THR A 346 -14.96 3.40 21.95
CA THR A 346 -14.89 4.70 22.63
C THR A 346 -13.46 5.20 22.86
N ALA A 347 -12.46 4.43 22.42
CA ALA A 347 -11.04 4.72 22.62
C ALA A 347 -10.21 4.25 21.41
N LEU A 348 -8.96 4.72 21.36
CA LEU A 348 -7.95 4.32 20.38
C LEU A 348 -6.84 3.48 21.07
N PRO A 349 -6.22 2.51 20.38
CA PRO A 349 -6.54 2.04 19.04
C PRO A 349 -7.89 1.30 18.98
N ALA A 350 -8.66 1.54 17.93
CA ALA A 350 -9.99 0.97 17.78
C ALA A 350 -9.91 -0.52 17.34
N PRO A 351 -10.64 -1.44 18.00
CA PRO A 351 -10.88 -2.77 17.45
C PRO A 351 -11.78 -2.69 16.21
N VAL A 352 -11.89 -3.79 15.47
CA VAL A 352 -12.98 -4.00 14.50
C VAL A 352 -14.33 -3.90 15.22
N TRP A 353 -15.37 -3.41 14.55
CA TRP A 353 -16.68 -3.17 15.19
C TRP A 353 -17.81 -3.09 14.16
N GLY A 354 -19.04 -3.21 14.65
CA GLY A 354 -20.24 -3.19 13.83
C GLY A 354 -20.62 -4.57 13.30
N GLN A 355 -21.65 -4.59 12.47
CA GLN A 355 -22.05 -5.79 11.75
C GLN A 355 -21.15 -6.01 10.54
N GLU A 356 -20.43 -7.13 10.50
CA GLU A 356 -19.62 -7.54 9.36
C GLU A 356 -20.44 -7.75 8.11
N LYS A 357 -19.83 -7.46 6.95
CA LYS A 357 -20.52 -7.49 5.65
C LYS A 357 -19.65 -8.03 4.56
N GLU A 358 -20.27 -8.91 3.78
CA GLU A 358 -19.75 -9.40 2.53
C GLU A 358 -20.33 -8.58 1.37
N VAL A 359 -19.49 -7.73 0.79
CA VAL A 359 -19.94 -6.62 -0.07
C VAL A 359 -19.31 -6.60 -1.45
N THR A 360 -18.29 -7.41 -1.72
CA THR A 360 -17.60 -7.47 -3.01
C THR A 360 -18.02 -8.73 -3.78
N LYS A 361 -18.51 -8.58 -5.01
CA LYS A 361 -18.69 -9.73 -5.91
C LYS A 361 -17.33 -10.25 -6.36
N PHE A 362 -17.15 -11.56 -6.36
CA PHE A 362 -15.89 -12.19 -6.73
C PHE A 362 -15.50 -11.90 -8.18
N THR A 363 -16.46 -11.93 -9.10
CA THR A 363 -16.26 -11.58 -10.52
C THR A 363 -15.66 -10.19 -10.73
N ARG A 364 -16.03 -9.23 -9.87
CA ARG A 364 -15.49 -7.87 -9.91
C ARG A 364 -14.04 -7.81 -9.49
N LEU A 365 -13.65 -8.68 -8.57
CA LEU A 365 -12.28 -8.83 -8.12
C LEU A 365 -11.41 -9.54 -9.17
N LEU A 366 -11.92 -10.60 -9.80
CA LEU A 366 -11.18 -11.41 -10.77
C LEU A 366 -10.64 -10.59 -11.94
N ASP A 367 -11.47 -9.75 -12.56
CA ASP A 367 -11.04 -8.93 -13.69
C ASP A 367 -9.88 -7.98 -13.31
N ALA A 368 -9.84 -7.51 -12.05
CA ALA A 368 -8.80 -6.60 -11.58
C ALA A 368 -7.41 -7.26 -11.44
N PHE A 369 -7.34 -8.59 -11.48
CA PHE A 369 -6.07 -9.32 -11.41
C PHE A 369 -5.38 -9.47 -12.77
N PHE A 370 -6.08 -9.33 -13.89
CA PHE A 370 -5.49 -9.63 -15.20
C PHE A 370 -5.89 -8.67 -16.32
N ALA A 371 -7.03 -7.99 -16.25
CA ALA A 371 -7.53 -7.23 -17.38
C ALA A 371 -6.91 -5.84 -17.48
N GLY A 372 -6.50 -5.38 -18.67
CA GLY A 372 -6.15 -3.98 -18.93
C GLY A 372 -4.87 -3.49 -18.24
N ASP A 373 -3.82 -4.30 -18.27
CA ASP A 373 -2.53 -4.06 -17.59
C ASP A 373 -2.68 -3.87 -16.06
N THR A 374 -3.77 -4.36 -15.46
CA THR A 374 -4.05 -4.19 -14.02
C THR A 374 -3.11 -5.00 -13.14
N ASN A 375 -2.83 -4.49 -11.95
CA ASN A 375 -2.10 -5.21 -10.93
C ASN A 375 -2.83 -5.07 -9.59
N PHE A 376 -3.99 -5.74 -9.42
CA PHE A 376 -4.82 -5.65 -8.19
C PHE A 376 -4.01 -5.48 -6.89
N THR A 377 -2.87 -6.18 -6.77
CA THR A 377 -1.82 -5.79 -5.82
C THR A 377 -0.64 -5.10 -6.52
N ASP A 378 -0.65 -3.75 -6.54
CA ASP A 378 0.34 -2.84 -7.16
C ASP A 378 1.73 -2.87 -6.48
N TRP A 379 2.30 -4.07 -6.42
CA TRP A 379 3.28 -4.49 -5.43
C TRP A 379 4.08 -5.73 -5.83
N TYR A 380 4.34 -6.01 -7.12
CA TYR A 380 5.36 -7.01 -7.44
C TYR A 380 6.71 -6.62 -6.81
N TYR A 381 7.07 -5.34 -6.94
CA TYR A 381 8.35 -4.81 -6.48
C TYR A 381 8.20 -3.61 -5.52
N PRO A 382 7.67 -3.78 -4.28
CA PRO A 382 7.50 -2.69 -3.30
C PRO A 382 8.81 -1.95 -2.98
N SER A 383 9.07 -0.75 -3.51
CA SER A 383 10.38 -0.09 -3.40
C SER A 383 10.93 0.05 -1.97
N SER A 384 12.16 -0.42 -1.73
CA SER A 384 12.87 -0.18 -0.46
C SER A 384 13.34 1.27 -0.29
N GLY A 385 13.39 2.05 -1.37
CA GLY A 385 13.66 3.49 -1.31
C GLY A 385 12.62 4.27 -0.49
N LEU A 386 11.40 3.73 -0.32
CA LEU A 386 10.40 4.27 0.59
C LEU A 386 10.88 4.31 2.05
N SER A 387 11.83 3.45 2.43
CA SER A 387 12.41 3.39 3.77
C SER A 387 13.49 4.45 4.03
N VAL A 388 13.90 5.23 3.03
CA VAL A 388 14.92 6.27 3.20
C VAL A 388 14.49 7.30 4.24
N THR A 389 13.19 7.60 4.31
CA THR A 389 12.62 8.54 5.28
C THR A 389 12.21 7.90 6.60
N SER A 390 12.76 6.72 6.93
CA SER A 390 12.57 6.05 8.22
C SER A 390 13.85 5.39 8.71
N VAL A 391 13.97 5.20 10.03
CA VAL A 391 15.10 4.57 10.69
C VAL A 391 14.56 3.57 11.70
N ALA A 392 14.92 2.30 11.51
CA ALA A 392 14.69 1.26 12.50
C ALA A 392 15.60 1.53 13.71
N GLY A 393 15.00 1.65 14.89
CA GLY A 393 15.70 1.98 16.12
C GLY A 393 16.36 0.77 16.78
N GLN A 394 17.23 1.05 17.76
CA GLN A 394 17.78 0.03 18.67
C GLN A 394 17.73 0.53 20.10
N CYS A 395 17.27 -0.33 21.00
CA CYS A 395 17.21 -0.11 22.43
C CYS A 395 18.36 -0.83 23.13
N SER A 396 19.03 -0.18 24.07
CA SER A 396 20.13 -0.80 24.81
C SER A 396 19.71 -1.99 25.69
N ASN A 397 18.44 -2.05 26.11
CA ASN A 397 17.92 -3.14 26.92
C ASN A 397 16.38 -3.24 26.87
N ALA A 398 15.86 -4.41 26.49
CA ALA A 398 14.42 -4.68 26.47
C ALA A 398 13.70 -4.50 27.82
N SER A 399 14.39 -4.73 28.95
CA SER A 399 13.80 -4.60 30.30
C SER A 399 13.67 -3.15 30.78
N GLY A 400 14.13 -2.18 29.99
CA GLY A 400 14.25 -0.78 30.37
C GLY A 400 15.65 -0.27 30.04
N GLY A 401 15.77 0.48 28.96
CA GLY A 401 17.01 1.02 28.44
C GLY A 401 16.82 2.39 27.81
N THR A 402 17.77 2.74 26.97
CA THR A 402 17.78 3.99 26.20
C THR A 402 18.06 3.69 24.74
N CYS A 403 17.42 4.42 23.86
CA CYS A 403 17.63 4.29 22.43
C CYS A 403 19.08 4.67 22.08
N THR A 404 19.75 3.78 21.35
CA THR A 404 21.12 3.93 20.84
C THR A 404 21.16 4.16 19.33
N VAL A 405 20.07 3.84 18.64
CA VAL A 405 19.84 4.12 17.21
C VAL A 405 18.43 4.68 17.03
N GLY A 406 18.26 5.64 16.13
CA GLY A 406 16.97 6.28 15.85
C GLY A 406 16.69 7.39 16.86
N ASN A 407 15.71 7.21 17.74
CA ASN A 407 15.33 8.19 18.77
C ASN A 407 16.35 8.28 19.94
N VAL A 408 17.63 8.43 19.61
CA VAL A 408 18.77 8.35 20.54
C VAL A 408 18.55 9.18 21.80
N GLY A 409 18.75 8.53 22.95
CA GLY A 409 18.58 9.12 24.28
C GLY A 409 17.16 9.02 24.85
N ALA A 410 16.15 8.66 24.04
CA ALA A 410 14.81 8.38 24.55
C ALA A 410 14.77 7.08 25.38
N PRO A 411 13.91 6.98 26.40
CA PRO A 411 13.68 5.73 27.10
C PRO A 411 13.01 4.70 26.18
N CYS A 412 13.38 3.43 26.35
CA CYS A 412 12.80 2.31 25.62
C CYS A 412 12.78 1.05 26.50
N GLY A 413 12.07 0.03 26.04
CA GLY A 413 11.88 -1.20 26.79
C GLY A 413 10.86 -1.06 27.93
N GLY A 414 10.69 -2.15 28.67
CA GLY A 414 9.79 -2.24 29.79
C GLY A 414 9.65 -3.67 30.27
N SER A 415 9.08 -3.86 31.46
CA SER A 415 8.86 -5.19 32.02
C SER A 415 8.05 -6.06 31.05
N GLY A 416 8.58 -7.23 30.70
CA GLY A 416 7.92 -8.19 29.82
C GLY A 416 7.99 -7.86 28.32
N GLN A 417 8.75 -6.85 27.90
CA GLN A 417 8.94 -6.54 26.49
C GLN A 417 10.05 -7.39 25.85
N THR A 418 9.87 -7.76 24.58
CA THR A 418 10.93 -8.36 23.77
C THR A 418 11.89 -7.28 23.26
N GLN A 419 13.11 -7.68 22.88
CA GLN A 419 14.06 -6.75 22.27
C GLN A 419 13.50 -6.09 21.01
N ALA A 420 12.82 -6.85 20.14
CA ALA A 420 12.20 -6.30 18.94
C ALA A 420 11.14 -5.23 19.26
N THR A 421 10.33 -5.43 20.30
CA THR A 421 9.35 -4.43 20.77
C THR A 421 10.04 -3.18 21.31
N ALA A 422 11.14 -3.35 22.05
CA ALA A 422 11.92 -2.24 22.60
C ALA A 422 12.65 -1.44 21.50
N ASP A 423 13.21 -2.13 20.50
CA ASP A 423 13.84 -1.52 19.32
C ASP A 423 12.83 -0.72 18.48
N ALA A 424 11.60 -1.24 18.32
CA ALA A 424 10.53 -0.55 17.62
C ALA A 424 10.18 0.81 18.25
N GLN A 425 10.24 0.93 19.59
CA GLN A 425 10.02 2.21 20.30
C GLN A 425 11.08 3.26 19.98
N CYS A 426 12.27 2.84 19.55
CA CYS A 426 13.36 3.72 19.17
C CYS A 426 13.29 4.16 17.70
N SER A 427 12.36 3.62 16.91
CA SER A 427 12.27 3.94 15.49
C SER A 427 11.74 5.36 15.28
N GLN A 428 12.27 6.05 14.26
CA GLN A 428 11.80 7.38 13.86
C GLN A 428 11.58 7.42 12.35
N ALA A 429 10.60 8.20 11.91
CA ALA A 429 10.31 8.40 10.50
C ALA A 429 9.81 9.82 10.26
N ILE A 430 10.10 10.35 9.07
CA ILE A 430 9.39 11.53 8.56
C ILE A 430 7.98 11.08 8.19
N SER A 431 6.98 11.73 8.79
CA SER A 431 5.59 11.60 8.37
C SER A 431 5.25 12.74 7.39
N LEU A 432 4.68 13.86 7.83
CA LEU A 432 4.34 15.01 6.96
C LEU A 432 5.18 16.27 7.21
N ASP A 433 6.17 16.21 8.10
CA ASP A 433 7.12 17.29 8.32
C ASP A 433 8.56 16.78 8.13
N SER A 434 9.21 17.28 7.10
CA SER A 434 10.62 17.00 6.80
C SER A 434 11.54 18.18 7.12
N THR A 435 11.04 19.26 7.71
CA THR A 435 11.75 20.55 7.85
C THR A 435 13.15 20.41 8.47
N ALA A 436 13.31 19.54 9.49
CA ALA A 436 14.60 19.29 10.10
C ALA A 436 15.62 18.68 9.12
N LEU A 437 15.18 17.82 8.20
CA LEU A 437 16.00 17.24 7.14
C LEU A 437 16.19 18.23 5.98
N SER A 438 15.08 18.70 5.43
CA SER A 438 15.05 19.46 4.18
C SER A 438 15.64 20.86 4.32
N VAL A 439 15.23 21.60 5.35
CA VAL A 439 15.72 22.95 5.66
C VAL A 439 16.90 22.89 6.63
N GLY A 440 16.79 22.12 7.71
CA GLY A 440 17.79 22.06 8.77
C GLY A 440 19.12 21.44 8.32
N ARG A 441 19.10 20.42 7.46
CA ARG A 441 20.30 19.81 6.86
C ARG A 441 20.49 20.17 5.37
N GLY A 442 19.59 20.98 4.80
CA GLY A 442 19.65 21.36 3.39
C GLY A 442 19.37 20.21 2.41
N ARG A 443 18.71 19.13 2.87
CA ARG A 443 18.50 17.89 2.11
C ARG A 443 17.12 17.78 1.48
N ARG A 444 16.72 18.83 0.76
CA ARG A 444 15.46 18.89 0.00
C ARG A 444 15.41 17.86 -1.14
N ASP A 445 16.55 17.31 -1.53
CA ASP A 445 16.72 16.24 -2.51
C ASP A 445 16.27 14.87 -2.00
N ILE A 446 16.21 14.67 -0.68
CA ILE A 446 15.72 13.43 -0.06
C ILE A 446 14.20 13.48 0.07
N GLU A 447 13.70 14.54 0.69
CA GLU A 447 12.30 14.79 0.99
C GLU A 447 12.08 16.30 1.25
N ASN A 448 10.95 16.87 0.84
CA ASN A 448 10.67 18.30 1.03
C ASN A 448 9.21 18.58 1.43
N LEU A 449 8.72 17.83 2.42
CA LEU A 449 7.44 18.01 3.08
C LEU A 449 7.51 19.20 4.06
N THR A 450 7.39 20.42 3.55
CA THR A 450 7.39 21.65 4.38
C THR A 450 6.07 22.42 4.29
N GLN A 451 5.08 21.89 3.57
CA GLN A 451 3.82 22.58 3.26
C GLN A 451 2.60 21.98 3.97
N ALA A 452 2.76 20.92 4.77
CA ALA A 452 1.64 20.26 5.45
C ALA A 452 0.75 21.26 6.22
N ALA A 453 1.38 22.13 7.03
CA ALA A 453 0.69 23.16 7.81
C ALA A 453 0.08 24.31 6.97
N ASN A 454 0.33 24.33 5.66
CA ASN A 454 -0.20 25.29 4.69
C ASN A 454 -1.28 24.69 3.78
N VAL A 455 -1.51 23.37 3.82
CA VAL A 455 -2.54 22.72 3.01
C VAL A 455 -3.93 23.23 3.44
N ASP A 456 -4.57 24.03 2.59
CA ASP A 456 -5.83 24.73 2.88
C ASP A 456 -6.99 24.33 1.95
N ILE A 457 -6.82 23.25 1.19
CA ILE A 457 -7.83 22.65 0.32
C ILE A 457 -8.71 21.64 1.08
N PRO A 458 -9.94 21.34 0.62
CA PRO A 458 -10.85 20.40 1.27
C PRO A 458 -10.36 18.95 1.15
N VAL A 459 -10.73 18.12 2.12
CA VAL A 459 -10.39 16.70 2.19
C VAL A 459 -11.64 15.89 2.52
N ILE A 460 -11.82 14.78 1.80
CA ILE A 460 -12.78 13.74 2.14
C ILE A 460 -12.06 12.43 2.39
N SER A 461 -12.44 11.74 3.46
CA SER A 461 -11.90 10.44 3.84
C SER A 461 -13.01 9.40 3.96
N PHE A 462 -12.73 8.19 3.53
CA PHE A 462 -13.60 7.03 3.66
C PHE A 462 -12.87 5.94 4.43
N VAL A 463 -13.53 5.35 5.42
CA VAL A 463 -12.96 4.24 6.20
C VAL A 463 -13.97 3.12 6.40
N GLY A 464 -13.52 1.88 6.50
CA GLY A 464 -14.31 0.71 6.88
C GLY A 464 -14.13 0.42 8.38
N SER A 465 -15.20 0.05 9.09
CA SER A 465 -15.11 -0.23 10.53
C SER A 465 -14.31 -1.49 10.87
N ASN A 466 -14.14 -2.40 9.90
CA ASN A 466 -13.30 -3.59 9.99
C ASN A 466 -11.94 -3.42 9.28
N GLY A 467 -11.71 -2.28 8.62
CA GLY A 467 -10.50 -1.96 7.88
C GLY A 467 -9.32 -1.45 8.72
N LEU A 468 -8.56 -0.52 8.17
CA LEU A 468 -7.31 0.01 8.77
C LEU A 468 -7.56 1.08 9.83
N ALA A 469 -8.29 2.14 9.44
CA ALA A 469 -8.49 3.30 10.30
C ALA A 469 -9.65 3.11 11.29
N ARG A 470 -10.66 2.30 10.91
CA ARG A 470 -11.81 1.83 11.68
C ARG A 470 -12.77 2.87 12.25
N VAL A 471 -12.28 4.07 12.57
CA VAL A 471 -13.06 5.15 13.17
C VAL A 471 -12.53 6.52 12.74
N PRO A 472 -13.35 7.59 12.79
CA PRO A 472 -12.90 8.93 12.39
C PRO A 472 -11.75 9.48 13.26
N GLY A 473 -11.62 9.03 14.50
CA GLY A 473 -10.53 9.38 15.41
C GLY A 473 -9.14 9.08 14.85
N ALA A 474 -9.01 8.07 13.99
CA ALA A 474 -7.76 7.76 13.30
C ALA A 474 -7.32 8.84 12.31
N MET A 475 -8.23 9.72 11.88
CA MET A 475 -7.97 10.83 10.95
C MET A 475 -7.59 12.14 11.66
N VAL A 476 -7.71 12.20 13.00
CA VAL A 476 -7.38 13.40 13.79
C VAL A 476 -5.94 13.87 13.59
N PRO A 477 -4.91 12.99 13.59
CA PRO A 477 -3.54 13.42 13.36
C PRO A 477 -3.36 14.14 12.02
N PHE A 478 -4.00 13.64 10.95
CA PHE A 478 -3.95 14.29 9.65
C PHE A 478 -4.70 15.61 9.66
N GLY A 479 -5.96 15.65 10.09
CA GLY A 479 -6.75 16.88 10.14
C GLY A 479 -6.09 18.00 10.95
N THR A 480 -5.43 17.65 12.07
CA THR A 480 -4.70 18.62 12.92
C THR A 480 -3.42 19.15 12.26
N SER A 481 -2.87 18.41 11.30
CA SER A 481 -1.64 18.77 10.60
C SER A 481 -1.84 19.81 9.50
N LEU A 482 -3.09 20.00 9.05
CA LEU A 482 -3.43 20.84 7.91
C LEU A 482 -3.78 22.26 8.33
N HIS A 483 -3.65 23.19 7.38
CA HIS A 483 -4.21 24.52 7.57
C HIS A 483 -5.74 24.49 7.58
N ARG A 484 -6.34 25.55 8.12
CA ARG A 484 -7.79 25.76 7.98
C ARG A 484 -8.16 25.83 6.49
N CYS A 485 -9.29 25.24 6.14
CA CYS A 485 -9.77 25.28 4.76
C CYS A 485 -10.10 26.72 4.32
N THR A 486 -9.59 27.13 3.16
CA THR A 486 -9.87 28.45 2.55
C THR A 486 -10.58 28.32 1.21
N ALA A 487 -10.84 27.10 0.73
CA ALA A 487 -11.58 26.88 -0.51
C ALA A 487 -13.00 27.47 -0.44
N PRO A 488 -13.59 27.89 -1.59
CA PRO A 488 -14.90 28.54 -1.60
C PRO A 488 -16.06 27.71 -1.02
N SER A 489 -15.90 26.39 -0.95
CA SER A 489 -16.85 25.46 -0.34
C SER A 489 -16.82 25.44 1.18
N CYS A 490 -15.75 25.96 1.78
CA CYS A 490 -15.51 26.05 3.22
C CYS A 490 -15.93 27.42 3.75
N ASP A 491 -16.13 27.54 5.07
CA ASP A 491 -16.53 28.81 5.69
C ASP A 491 -15.34 29.70 6.11
N GLY A 492 -14.10 29.18 6.01
CA GLY A 492 -12.88 29.88 6.39
C GLY A 492 -12.68 30.10 7.89
N VAL A 493 -13.57 29.59 8.74
CA VAL A 493 -13.55 29.83 10.20
C VAL A 493 -13.65 28.56 11.03
N THR A 494 -14.28 27.50 10.52
CA THR A 494 -14.39 26.20 11.17
C THR A 494 -13.07 25.43 11.02
N ASP A 495 -12.56 24.89 12.13
CA ASP A 495 -11.34 24.09 12.14
C ASP A 495 -11.59 22.67 11.56
N ARG A 496 -10.51 22.03 11.06
CA ARG A 496 -10.56 20.66 10.49
C ARG A 496 -11.03 19.64 11.54
N VAL A 497 -10.54 19.81 12.76
CA VAL A 497 -10.91 19.05 13.96
C VAL A 497 -11.45 20.05 14.97
N VAL A 498 -12.74 19.97 15.27
CA VAL A 498 -13.42 20.90 16.19
C VAL A 498 -13.21 20.47 17.64
N ASP A 499 -13.36 19.16 17.91
CA ASP A 499 -13.07 18.57 19.21
C ASP A 499 -12.63 17.12 19.04
N ALA A 500 -11.36 16.83 19.36
CA ALA A 500 -10.78 15.49 19.24
C ALA A 500 -11.32 14.48 20.28
N SER A 501 -12.10 14.94 21.26
CA SER A 501 -12.56 14.15 22.40
C SER A 501 -14.08 14.00 22.49
N THR A 502 -14.86 14.64 21.62
CA THR A 502 -16.33 14.64 21.67
C THR A 502 -16.94 14.01 20.42
N PRO A 503 -17.89 13.06 20.54
CA PRO A 503 -18.33 12.41 21.78
C PRO A 503 -17.29 11.54 22.49
N ASN A 504 -16.23 11.09 21.81
CA ASN A 504 -15.11 10.36 22.42
C ASN A 504 -13.88 10.35 21.47
N PRO A 505 -12.68 9.87 21.91
CA PRO A 505 -11.49 9.82 21.06
C PRO A 505 -11.61 9.02 19.75
N ALA A 506 -12.48 8.01 19.69
CA ALA A 506 -12.71 7.25 18.45
C ALA A 506 -13.67 7.99 17.50
N PHE A 507 -14.62 8.77 18.04
CA PHE A 507 -15.59 9.55 17.29
C PHE A 507 -15.44 11.04 17.67
N PRO A 508 -14.44 11.75 17.12
CA PRO A 508 -14.28 13.17 17.33
C PRO A 508 -15.34 13.98 16.57
N THR A 509 -15.44 15.27 16.91
CA THR A 509 -16.20 16.24 16.15
C THR A 509 -15.26 16.86 15.12
N LEU A 510 -15.53 16.57 13.84
CA LEU A 510 -14.75 17.05 12.70
C LEU A 510 -15.42 18.28 12.05
N GLY A 511 -14.65 19.02 11.26
CA GLY A 511 -15.13 20.25 10.60
C GLY A 511 -16.20 20.03 9.53
N GLY A 512 -16.35 18.80 9.02
CA GLY A 512 -17.29 18.46 7.95
C GLY A 512 -17.07 19.35 6.73
N VAL A 513 -18.16 19.66 6.01
CA VAL A 513 -18.11 20.56 4.84
C VAL A 513 -17.59 21.95 5.21
N ALA A 514 -18.04 22.51 6.34
CA ALA A 514 -17.70 23.88 6.74
C ALA A 514 -16.19 24.06 6.99
N GLY A 515 -15.56 23.12 7.71
CA GLY A 515 -14.13 23.08 7.93
C GLY A 515 -13.34 22.41 6.79
N GLY A 516 -14.01 21.87 5.77
CA GLY A 516 -13.40 21.14 4.66
C GLY A 516 -12.73 19.83 5.05
N PHE A 517 -13.21 19.15 6.10
CA PHE A 517 -12.67 17.87 6.55
C PHE A 517 -13.81 16.89 6.85
N GLU A 518 -14.13 16.06 5.86
CA GLU A 518 -15.21 15.10 5.90
C GLU A 518 -14.67 13.69 6.07
N VAL A 519 -15.25 12.91 6.99
CA VAL A 519 -14.88 11.50 7.19
C VAL A 519 -16.15 10.67 7.25
N TYR A 520 -16.23 9.66 6.38
CA TYR A 520 -17.33 8.73 6.28
C TYR A 520 -16.87 7.33 6.67
N VAL A 521 -17.70 6.63 7.44
CA VAL A 521 -17.45 5.25 7.86
C VAL A 521 -18.45 4.33 7.18
N SER A 522 -17.97 3.31 6.48
CA SER A 522 -18.78 2.16 6.04
C SER A 522 -18.71 1.07 7.11
N GLU A 523 -19.82 0.84 7.81
CA GLU A 523 -19.90 -0.19 8.84
C GLU A 523 -19.82 -1.59 8.21
N GLY A 524 -18.98 -2.45 8.80
CA GLY A 524 -18.73 -3.83 8.39
C GLY A 524 -17.68 -4.01 7.30
N PHE A 525 -17.23 -2.91 6.68
CA PHE A 525 -16.34 -2.99 5.52
C PHE A 525 -14.89 -3.27 5.96
N ALA A 526 -14.27 -4.23 5.29
CA ALA A 526 -12.85 -4.52 5.33
C ALA A 526 -12.02 -3.45 4.60
N HIS A 527 -10.71 -3.69 4.51
CA HIS A 527 -9.76 -2.69 4.02
C HIS A 527 -9.95 -2.34 2.54
N VAL A 528 -10.18 -3.33 1.69
CA VAL A 528 -10.29 -3.13 0.24
C VAL A 528 -11.71 -2.77 -0.18
N ASP A 529 -12.72 -3.07 0.65
CA ASP A 529 -14.14 -2.85 0.35
C ASP A 529 -14.49 -1.42 -0.01
N VAL A 530 -13.79 -0.41 0.53
CA VAL A 530 -14.06 0.99 0.15
C VAL A 530 -13.78 1.30 -1.33
N VAL A 531 -13.08 0.41 -2.04
CA VAL A 531 -12.87 0.51 -3.49
C VAL A 531 -13.50 -0.64 -4.29
N THR A 532 -13.84 -1.76 -3.65
CA THR A 532 -14.40 -2.95 -4.33
C THR A 532 -15.87 -3.22 -4.03
N ALA A 533 -16.42 -2.79 -2.90
CA ALA A 533 -17.79 -3.08 -2.49
C ALA A 533 -18.81 -2.62 -3.52
N GLU A 534 -19.84 -3.42 -3.77
CA GLU A 534 -20.94 -3.12 -4.68
C GLU A 534 -21.66 -1.78 -4.39
N ASP A 535 -22.33 -1.25 -5.41
CA ASP A 535 -23.10 -0.01 -5.27
C ASP A 535 -24.39 -0.34 -4.52
N GLY A 536 -24.39 -0.06 -3.21
CA GLY A 536 -25.49 -0.39 -2.31
C GLY A 536 -25.73 0.70 -1.26
N PRO A 537 -26.84 0.61 -0.50
CA PRO A 537 -27.18 1.59 0.54
C PRO A 537 -26.14 1.67 1.66
N ASP A 538 -25.31 0.64 1.79
CA ASP A 538 -24.26 0.53 2.79
C ASP A 538 -22.91 1.08 2.33
N ASN A 539 -22.78 1.39 1.03
CA ASN A 539 -21.56 1.96 0.46
C ASN A 539 -21.57 3.49 0.62
N ASN A 540 -20.85 3.96 1.64
CA ASN A 540 -20.73 5.39 1.94
C ASN A 540 -19.69 6.14 1.08
N VAL A 541 -19.17 5.54 0.01
CA VAL A 541 -18.12 6.17 -0.82
C VAL A 541 -18.73 7.01 -1.93
N ILE A 542 -19.58 6.40 -2.75
CA ILE A 542 -20.00 6.95 -4.05
C ILE A 542 -20.78 8.26 -3.92
N GLY A 543 -21.86 8.27 -3.14
CA GLY A 543 -22.71 9.45 -2.96
C GLY A 543 -21.94 10.64 -2.37
N PRO A 544 -21.26 10.47 -1.22
CA PRO A 544 -20.50 11.55 -0.63
C PRO A 544 -19.31 12.02 -1.48
N LEU A 545 -18.62 11.12 -2.18
CA LEU A 545 -17.53 11.49 -3.08
C LEU A 545 -18.05 12.39 -4.21
N ALA A 546 -19.19 12.06 -4.79
CA ALA A 546 -19.79 12.90 -5.82
C ALA A 546 -20.23 14.26 -5.33
N ALA A 547 -20.89 14.32 -4.18
CA ALA A 547 -21.25 15.58 -3.55
C ALA A 547 -20.00 16.43 -3.26
N PHE A 548 -18.90 15.80 -2.86
CA PHE A 548 -17.60 16.45 -2.66
C PHE A 548 -17.01 16.98 -3.96
N LEU A 549 -16.97 16.18 -5.03
CA LEU A 549 -16.43 16.62 -6.32
C LEU A 549 -17.26 17.75 -6.92
N GLU A 550 -18.59 17.63 -6.92
CA GLU A 550 -19.51 18.66 -7.44
C GLU A 550 -19.35 19.99 -6.69
N ARG A 551 -19.29 19.95 -5.36
CA ARG A 551 -19.17 21.16 -4.52
C ARG A 551 -17.84 21.88 -4.70
N ASN A 552 -16.78 21.16 -5.07
CA ASN A 552 -15.41 21.69 -5.14
C ASN A 552 -14.93 21.92 -6.57
N ALA A 553 -15.69 21.49 -7.58
CA ALA A 553 -15.47 21.84 -8.97
C ALA A 553 -15.90 23.30 -9.22
N GLN A 554 -15.11 24.04 -10.01
CA GLN A 554 -15.38 25.42 -10.41
C GLN A 554 -15.73 25.54 -11.89
#